data_AF-A0A1Y5D9P4-F1
#
_entry.id   AF-A0A1Y5D9P4-F1
#
_cell.length_a   1.000
_cell.length_b   1.000
_cell.length_c   1.000
_cell.angle_alpha   90.00
_cell.angle_beta   90.00
_cell.angle_gamma   90.00
#
_symmetry.space_group_name_H-M   'P 1'
#
loop_
_entity.id
_entity.type
_entity.pdbx_description
1 polymer ?
#
loop_
_entity_poly.entity_id
_entity_poly.type
_entity_poly.pdbx_seq_one_letter_code
_entity_poly.pdbx_strand_id
1 'polypeptide(L)'
;IHGDLSEFNVLVDSYGPVIIDLPQAVNAAANNNAYDMLKRDVENMALYYGQYAPELKNSRYAQEMWSLYEDGKLTVESQLTGFFEDPSESADVDSVLDEIKAAFAEEEERLERIRFADEGETTD
;
A
#
# COMPACT_ATOMS: atom_id res chain seq x y z
N ILE A 1 -7.72 -2.80 -5.36
CA ILE A 1 -6.76 -3.94 -5.40
C ILE A 1 -7.58 -5.21 -5.25
N HIS A 2 -7.28 -6.26 -6.00
CA HIS A 2 -8.12 -7.47 -6.02
C HIS A 2 -7.98 -8.26 -4.71
N GLY A 3 -6.74 -8.46 -4.24
CA GLY A 3 -6.41 -9.11 -2.98
C GLY A 3 -6.09 -10.60 -3.07
N ASP A 4 -6.47 -11.23 -4.17
CA ASP A 4 -6.27 -12.64 -4.49
C ASP A 4 -6.26 -12.90 -6.02
N LEU A 5 -5.72 -11.95 -6.80
CA LEU A 5 -5.68 -12.07 -8.26
C LEU A 5 -4.78 -13.25 -8.68
N SER A 6 -5.30 -14.03 -9.63
CA SER A 6 -4.63 -15.16 -10.27
C SER A 6 -5.21 -15.42 -11.65
N GLU A 7 -4.62 -16.34 -12.41
CA GLU A 7 -5.11 -16.76 -13.73
C GLU A 7 -6.54 -17.31 -13.70
N PHE A 8 -7.00 -17.83 -12.55
CA PHE A 8 -8.33 -18.39 -12.40
C PHE A 8 -9.41 -17.30 -12.34
N ASN A 9 -9.03 -16.07 -11.97
CA ASN A 9 -9.92 -14.93 -11.82
C ASN A 9 -9.84 -13.99 -13.04
N VAL A 10 -9.29 -14.48 -14.17
CA VAL A 10 -9.21 -13.75 -15.44
C VAL A 10 -9.84 -14.57 -16.56
N LEU A 11 -10.91 -14.03 -17.13
CA LEU A 11 -11.54 -14.57 -18.33
C LEU A 11 -10.97 -13.87 -19.56
N VAL A 12 -10.76 -14.60 -20.65
CA VAL A 12 -10.24 -14.01 -21.90
C VAL A 12 -11.17 -14.35 -23.05
N ASP A 13 -11.64 -13.33 -23.77
CA ASP A 13 -12.43 -13.48 -24.99
C ASP A 13 -11.87 -12.61 -26.14
N SER A 14 -12.63 -12.45 -27.22
CA SER A 14 -12.22 -11.65 -28.40
C SER A 14 -12.04 -10.16 -28.13
N TYR A 15 -12.57 -9.64 -27.02
CA TYR A 15 -12.43 -8.24 -26.59
C TYR A 15 -11.26 -8.04 -25.64
N GLY A 16 -10.73 -9.12 -25.03
CA GLY A 16 -9.55 -9.08 -24.17
C GLY A 16 -9.76 -9.73 -22.80
N PRO A 17 -8.85 -9.50 -21.85
CA PRO A 17 -8.96 -10.04 -20.50
C PRO A 17 -10.00 -9.27 -19.66
N VAL A 18 -10.79 -10.00 -18.88
CA VAL A 18 -11.77 -9.49 -17.92
C VAL A 18 -11.47 -10.09 -16.56
N ILE A 19 -11.29 -9.21 -15.58
CA ILE A 19 -11.10 -9.60 -14.17
C ILE A 19 -12.46 -9.87 -13.53
N ILE A 20 -12.58 -10.97 -12.80
CA ILE A 20 -13.79 -11.39 -12.09
C ILE A 20 -13.50 -11.65 -10.61
N ASP A 21 -14.54 -11.97 -9.84
CA ASP A 21 -14.46 -12.38 -8.44
C ASP A 21 -13.75 -11.37 -7.52
N LEU A 22 -14.44 -10.26 -7.20
CA LEU A 22 -13.92 -9.16 -6.41
C LEU A 22 -14.40 -9.08 -4.93
N PRO A 23 -14.82 -10.15 -4.23
CA PRO A 23 -15.33 -10.03 -2.86
C PRO A 23 -14.24 -9.65 -1.85
N GLN A 24 -12.96 -9.92 -2.16
CA GLN A 24 -11.80 -9.57 -1.33
C GLN A 24 -11.14 -8.25 -1.75
N ALA A 25 -11.74 -7.53 -2.70
CA ALA A 25 -11.15 -6.31 -3.21
C ALA A 25 -11.08 -5.22 -2.14
N VAL A 26 -9.91 -4.60 -2.00
CA VAL A 26 -9.64 -3.55 -1.01
C VAL A 26 -9.37 -2.22 -1.68
N ASN A 27 -9.74 -1.15 -0.96
CA ASN A 27 -9.38 0.21 -1.31
C ASN A 27 -7.91 0.46 -0.92
N ALA A 28 -7.11 0.93 -1.88
CA ALA A 28 -5.68 1.15 -1.69
C ALA A 28 -5.38 2.25 -0.65
N ALA A 29 -6.22 3.27 -0.54
CA ALA A 29 -6.03 4.38 0.41
C ALA A 29 -6.43 4.04 1.85
N ALA A 30 -7.22 2.98 2.05
CA ALA A 30 -7.80 2.65 3.36
C ALA A 30 -7.21 1.39 3.98
N ASN A 31 -6.16 0.81 3.39
CA ASN A 31 -5.56 -0.44 3.86
C ASN A 31 -4.04 -0.35 3.85
N ASN A 32 -3.42 -0.45 5.04
CA ASN A 32 -1.97 -0.40 5.20
C ASN A 32 -1.24 -1.55 4.48
N ASN A 33 -1.93 -2.67 4.20
CA ASN A 33 -1.39 -3.81 3.47
C ASN A 33 -1.68 -3.74 1.96
N ALA A 34 -2.23 -2.63 1.46
CA ALA A 34 -2.60 -2.46 0.07
C ALA A 34 -1.44 -2.76 -0.88
N TYR A 35 -0.26 -2.18 -0.64
CA TYR A 35 0.90 -2.41 -1.49
C TYR A 35 1.29 -3.88 -1.59
N ASP A 36 1.38 -4.58 -0.45
CA ASP A 36 1.75 -6.00 -0.43
C ASP A 36 0.71 -6.87 -1.15
N MET A 37 -0.58 -6.53 -1.02
CA MET A 37 -1.66 -7.19 -1.74
C MET A 37 -1.55 -6.95 -3.25
N LEU A 38 -1.33 -5.71 -3.68
CA LEU A 38 -1.11 -5.38 -5.10
C LEU A 38 0.10 -6.11 -5.66
N LYS A 39 1.21 -6.10 -4.91
CA LYS A 39 2.45 -6.75 -5.29
C LYS A 39 2.22 -8.24 -5.52
N ARG A 40 1.52 -8.91 -4.60
CA ARG A 40 1.15 -10.31 -4.75
C ARG A 40 0.26 -10.56 -5.98
N ASP A 41 -0.78 -9.75 -6.15
CA ASP A 41 -1.70 -9.85 -7.29
C ASP A 41 -0.93 -9.77 -8.63
N VAL A 42 -0.07 -8.76 -8.78
CA VAL A 42 0.72 -8.54 -10.00
C VAL A 42 1.80 -9.61 -10.18
N GLU A 43 2.47 -10.04 -9.12
CA GLU A 43 3.48 -11.10 -9.16
C GLU A 43 2.88 -12.46 -9.56
N ASN A 44 1.68 -12.80 -9.08
CA ASN A 44 0.97 -14.01 -9.49
C ASN A 44 0.70 -14.01 -11.00
N MET A 45 0.22 -12.87 -11.52
CA MET A 45 -0.04 -12.70 -12.94
C MET A 45 1.25 -12.78 -13.76
N ALA A 46 2.30 -12.06 -13.34
CA ALA A 46 3.60 -12.08 -14.00
C ALA A 46 4.22 -13.48 -14.00
N LEU A 47 4.05 -14.26 -12.93
CA LEU A 47 4.53 -15.63 -12.83
C LEU A 47 3.80 -16.56 -13.81
N TYR A 48 2.47 -16.51 -13.83
CA TYR A 48 1.66 -17.34 -14.72
C TYR A 48 1.91 -17.02 -16.19
N TYR A 49 1.72 -15.75 -16.59
CA TYR A 49 1.93 -15.33 -17.97
C TYR A 49 3.41 -15.34 -18.37
N GLY A 50 4.32 -15.28 -17.39
CA GLY A 50 5.75 -15.49 -17.59
C GLY A 50 6.15 -16.87 -18.11
N GLN A 51 5.22 -17.84 -18.12
CA GLN A 51 5.41 -19.10 -18.83
C GLN A 51 5.37 -18.92 -20.36
N TYR A 52 4.69 -17.88 -20.84
CA TYR A 52 4.51 -17.55 -22.26
C TYR A 52 5.32 -16.32 -22.69
N ALA A 53 5.50 -15.35 -21.80
CA ALA A 53 6.29 -14.13 -21.99
C ALA A 53 7.35 -13.99 -20.87
N PRO A 54 8.50 -14.67 -20.99
CA PRO A 54 9.50 -14.77 -19.92
C PRO A 54 9.99 -13.43 -19.35
N GLU A 55 9.95 -12.37 -20.15
CA GLU A 55 10.27 -10.99 -19.75
C GLU A 55 9.43 -10.51 -18.56
N LEU A 56 8.19 -10.99 -18.40
CA LEU A 56 7.32 -10.61 -17.29
C LEU A 56 7.87 -11.05 -15.92
N LYS A 57 8.62 -12.15 -15.86
CA LYS A 57 9.17 -12.69 -14.60
C LYS A 57 10.16 -11.76 -13.93
N ASN A 58 10.80 -10.88 -14.71
CA ASN A 58 11.78 -9.92 -14.21
C ASN A 58 11.21 -8.49 -14.14
N SER A 59 9.93 -8.32 -14.47
CA SER A 59 9.27 -7.02 -14.43
C SER A 59 8.93 -6.61 -13.00
N ARG A 60 8.95 -5.30 -12.74
CA ARG A 60 8.60 -4.67 -11.47
C ARG A 60 7.35 -3.81 -11.60
N TYR A 61 6.33 -4.34 -12.30
CA TYR A 61 5.08 -3.62 -12.55
C TYR A 61 4.36 -3.22 -11.26
N ALA A 62 4.41 -4.05 -10.21
CA ALA A 62 3.78 -3.72 -8.94
C ALA A 62 4.34 -2.42 -8.34
N GLN A 63 5.67 -2.29 -8.34
CA GLN A 63 6.36 -1.12 -7.79
C GLN A 63 6.14 0.12 -8.66
N GLU A 64 6.21 -0.04 -9.98
CA GLU A 64 5.93 1.04 -10.93
C GLU A 64 4.49 1.56 -10.79
N MET A 65 3.50 0.65 -10.73
CA MET A 65 2.10 1.00 -10.51
C MET A 65 1.88 1.70 -9.17
N TRP A 66 2.53 1.20 -8.10
CA TRP A 66 2.39 1.79 -6.77
C TRP A 66 2.99 3.19 -6.70
N SER A 67 4.19 3.39 -7.26
CA SER A 67 4.82 4.72 -7.31
C SER A 67 3.97 5.71 -8.10
N LEU A 68 3.41 5.31 -9.24
CA LEU A 68 2.47 6.16 -9.98
C LEU A 68 1.19 6.46 -9.17
N TYR A 69 0.71 5.50 -8.37
CA TYR A 69 -0.46 5.69 -7.52
C TYR A 69 -0.19 6.68 -6.40
N GLU A 70 0.94 6.55 -5.70
CA GLU A 70 1.37 7.48 -4.63
C GLU A 70 1.54 8.91 -5.15
N ASP A 71 2.06 9.05 -6.37
CA ASP A 71 2.18 10.32 -7.08
C ASP A 71 0.85 10.89 -7.61
N GLY A 72 -0.25 10.14 -7.51
CA GLY A 72 -1.55 10.51 -8.08
C GLY A 72 -1.58 10.52 -9.62
N LYS A 73 -0.61 9.85 -10.27
CA LYS A 73 -0.43 9.80 -11.73
C LYS A 73 -0.88 8.48 -12.36
N LEU A 74 -1.26 7.48 -11.55
CA LEU A 74 -1.77 6.22 -12.07
C LEU A 74 -3.15 6.42 -12.71
N THR A 75 -3.24 6.14 -14.01
CA THR A 75 -4.46 6.22 -14.81
C THR A 75 -4.63 4.95 -15.63
N VAL A 76 -5.82 4.75 -16.21
CA VAL A 76 -6.09 3.61 -17.10
C VAL A 76 -5.24 3.63 -18.38
N GLU A 77 -4.72 4.79 -18.77
CA GLU A 77 -3.87 4.98 -19.94
C GLU A 77 -2.36 5.03 -19.58
N SER A 78 -2.01 4.86 -18.30
CA SER A 78 -0.61 4.90 -17.87
C SER A 78 0.17 3.75 -18.51
N GLN A 79 1.16 4.09 -19.33
CA GLN A 79 2.05 3.11 -19.93
C GLN A 79 3.07 2.64 -18.91
N LEU A 80 3.05 1.35 -18.63
CA LEU A 80 4.00 0.70 -17.73
C LEU A 80 5.16 0.12 -18.54
N THR A 81 6.36 0.25 -18.02
CA THR A 81 7.61 -0.22 -18.63
C THR A 81 8.06 -1.55 -18.06
N GLY A 82 7.59 -1.90 -16.86
CA GLY A 82 8.04 -3.07 -16.12
C GLY A 82 9.40 -2.86 -15.45
N PHE A 83 9.97 -1.65 -15.53
CA PHE A 83 11.20 -1.28 -14.86
C PHE A 83 10.88 -0.34 -13.70
N PHE A 84 11.48 -0.62 -12.54
CA PHE A 84 11.36 0.25 -11.38
C PHE A 84 12.72 0.33 -10.68
N GLU A 85 13.22 1.55 -10.56
CA GLU A 85 14.43 1.87 -9.80
C GLU A 85 14.00 2.25 -8.38
N ASP A 86 14.59 1.60 -7.38
CA ASP A 86 14.25 1.91 -5.99
C ASP A 86 14.66 3.35 -5.68
N PRO A 87 13.83 4.11 -4.96
CA PRO A 87 14.18 5.47 -4.56
C PRO A 87 15.52 5.45 -3.83
N SER A 88 16.47 6.27 -4.28
CA SER A 88 17.78 6.40 -3.65
C SER A 88 17.74 7.19 -2.33
N GLU A 89 16.61 7.84 -2.04
CA GLU A 89 16.40 8.58 -0.80
C GLU A 89 15.99 7.61 0.32
N SER A 90 16.84 7.49 1.33
CA SER A 90 16.48 6.81 2.57
C SER A 90 15.31 7.53 3.23
N ALA A 91 14.27 6.78 3.61
CA ALA A 91 13.18 7.33 4.39
C ALA A 91 13.73 8.04 5.66
N ASP A 92 13.23 9.24 5.94
CA ASP A 92 13.60 10.00 7.15
C ASP A 92 12.88 9.39 8.37
N VAL A 93 13.45 8.31 8.89
CA VAL A 93 12.94 7.61 10.07
C VAL A 93 13.03 8.49 11.32
N ASP A 94 13.96 9.45 11.35
CA ASP A 94 14.15 10.36 12.48
C ASP A 94 12.95 11.33 12.60
N SER A 95 12.47 11.87 11.48
CA SER A 95 11.26 12.71 11.46
C SER A 95 10.03 11.97 12.00
N VAL A 96 9.84 10.70 11.62
CA VAL A 96 8.71 9.89 12.10
C VAL A 96 8.83 9.60 13.61
N LEU A 97 10.05 9.29 14.08
CA LEU A 97 10.30 9.07 15.50
C LEU A 97 10.05 10.34 16.33
N ASP A 98 10.37 11.51 15.79
CA ASP A 98 10.17 12.78 16.48
C ASP A 98 8.68 13.17 16.58
N GLU A 99 7.88 12.91 15.54
CA GLU A 99 6.42 13.06 15.61
C GLU A 99 5.80 12.12 16.66
N ILE A 100 6.24 10.87 16.72
CA ILE A 100 5.77 9.91 17.73
C ILE A 100 6.11 10.40 19.14
N LYS A 101 7.35 10.85 19.38
CA LYS A 101 7.75 11.39 20.69
C LYS A 101 6.93 12.61 21.09
N ALA A 102 6.66 13.51 20.15
CA ALA A 102 5.83 14.69 20.41
C ALA A 102 4.41 14.31 20.84
N ALA A 103 3.78 13.35 20.15
CA ALA A 103 2.46 12.83 20.51
C ALA A 103 2.44 12.17 21.89
N PHE A 104 3.50 11.44 22.26
CA PHE A 104 3.62 10.86 23.61
C PHE A 104 3.75 11.93 24.70
N ALA A 105 4.56 12.98 24.46
CA ALA A 105 4.73 14.07 25.42
C ALA A 105 3.41 14.85 25.64
N GLU A 106 2.66 15.12 24.58
CA GLU A 106 1.34 15.77 24.70
C GLU A 106 0.35 14.93 25.52
N GLU A 107 0.35 13.60 25.34
CA GLU A 107 -0.53 12.72 26.11
C GLU A 107 -0.09 12.62 27.58
N GLU A 108 1.21 12.61 27.88
CA GLU A 108 1.72 12.68 29.26
C GLU A 108 1.28 13.97 29.95
N GLU A 109 1.45 15.14 29.30
CA GLU A 109 0.99 16.42 29.86
C GLU A 109 -0.53 16.46 30.08
N ARG A 110 -1.30 15.80 29.21
CA ARG A 110 -2.76 15.68 29.37
C ARG A 110 -3.10 14.81 30.59
N LEU A 111 -2.44 13.67 30.76
CA LEU A 111 -2.64 12.79 31.91
C LEU A 111 -2.24 13.48 33.22
N GLU A 112 -1.15 14.23 33.23
CA GLU A 112 -0.72 15.01 34.40
C GLU A 112 -1.76 16.07 34.79
N ARG A 113 -2.33 16.79 33.82
CA ARG A 113 -3.41 17.76 34.09
C ARG A 113 -4.66 17.12 34.68
N ILE A 114 -5.06 15.96 34.16
CA ILE A 114 -6.22 15.22 34.70
C ILE A 114 -5.93 14.78 36.14
N ARG A 115 -4.73 14.25 36.38
CA ARG A 115 -4.33 13.76 37.69
C ARG A 115 -4.22 14.88 38.74
N PHE A 116 -3.71 16.06 38.33
CA PHE A 116 -3.71 17.25 39.18
C PHE A 116 -5.12 17.75 39.51
N ALA A 117 -6.07 17.64 38.57
CA ALA A 117 -7.46 18.00 38.79
C ALA A 117 -8.16 17.05 39.78
N ASP A 118 -7.91 15.74 39.67
CA ASP A 118 -8.45 14.72 40.59
C ASP A 118 -7.84 14.82 42.01
N GLU A 119 -6.54 15.10 42.13
CA GLU A 119 -5.88 15.26 43.44
C GLU A 119 -6.33 16.57 44.15
N GLY A 120 -6.67 17.62 43.39
CA GLY A 120 -7.17 18.90 43.91
C GLY A 120 -8.60 18.86 44.50
N GLU A 121 -9.41 17.85 44.17
CA GLU A 121 -10.79 17.71 44.64
C GLU A 121 -10.92 17.00 46.01
N THR A 122 -9.82 16.47 46.56
CA THR A 122 -9.83 15.65 47.80
C THR A 122 -9.48 16.43 49.08
N THR A 123 -9.39 17.76 49.02
CA THR A 123 -9.08 18.62 50.17
C THR A 123 -10.19 19.66 50.40
N ASP A 124 -11.36 19.21 50.88
CA ASP A 124 -12.33 20.06 51.59
C ASP A 124 -13.10 19.21 52.63
#